data_AF-A0A485LHK7-F1
#
_entry.id   AF-A0A485LHK7-F1
#
_cell.length_a   1.000
_cell.length_b   1.000
_cell.length_c   1.000
_cell.angle_alpha   90.00
_cell.angle_beta   90.00
_cell.angle_gamma   90.00
#
_symmetry.space_group_name_H-M   'P 1'
#
loop_
_entity.id
_entity.type
_entity.pdbx_description
1 polymer ?
#
loop_
_entity_poly.entity_id
_entity_poly.type
_entity_poly.pdbx_seq_one_letter_code
_entity_poly.pdbx_strand_id
1 'polypeptide(L)'
;MDSHGARCSGATAGARKCAGLPKHAPAQVIPVTDRHLMWTSSNLYGLLENDIYAMGSNQTLVRQSKAFFGRTTPGAIEVYLVPFPLNKLNEVLHDALGPLGTIDLYVIAPPLSLLQAVLDFRASVTSRMLSNASFASHFDSIESLAFHPTPIGSERGILRRQSNVQQRVPDGIPWRVLWMDAWATGFASVVWDDASQFLQICLVCAADEVLECSKQVQLALDTFLHVPLSFEDDMMKREVYDARFAMMQFVANDTYVYVESQLLLDERSGGGWQVLAWMAIYDWALGIREVVSFQCDVQTLNLISSTEVSFHAT
;
A
#
# COMPACT_ATOMS: atom_id res chain seq x y z
N MET A 1 41.36 38.32 -11.12
CA MET A 1 42.26 37.45 -11.90
C MET A 1 42.73 36.37 -10.95
N ASP A 2 42.32 35.16 -11.27
CA ASP A 2 42.25 34.00 -10.40
C ASP A 2 43.62 33.52 -9.92
N SER A 3 43.67 33.15 -8.65
CA SER A 3 44.70 32.27 -8.11
C SER A 3 44.05 31.10 -7.39
N HIS A 4 44.35 29.92 -7.89
CA HIS A 4 43.96 28.59 -7.44
C HIS A 4 44.14 28.34 -5.94
N GLY A 5 43.22 27.56 -5.37
CA GLY A 5 43.46 26.81 -4.15
C GLY A 5 42.22 26.52 -3.32
N ALA A 6 41.53 25.41 -3.60
CA ALA A 6 40.65 24.79 -2.61
C ALA A 6 40.78 23.26 -2.72
N ARG A 7 41.61 22.70 -1.84
CA ARG A 7 41.65 21.27 -1.50
C ARG A 7 40.29 20.90 -0.89
N CYS A 8 39.63 19.88 -1.41
CA CYS A 8 38.61 19.14 -0.67
C CYS A 8 39.24 17.83 -0.18
N SER A 9 39.73 17.83 1.06
CA SER A 9 39.95 16.61 1.83
C SER A 9 38.71 16.36 2.68
N GLY A 10 38.22 15.13 2.71
CA GLY A 10 37.15 14.71 3.62
C GLY A 10 35.99 14.07 2.87
N ALA A 11 35.82 12.77 3.11
CA ALA A 11 34.79 11.92 2.56
C ALA A 11 33.38 12.44 2.86
N THR A 12 32.51 12.44 1.85
CA THR A 12 31.07 12.16 1.95
C THR A 12 30.52 12.04 0.53
N ALA A 13 29.78 10.96 0.29
CA ALA A 13 29.20 10.62 -0.99
C ALA A 13 28.10 11.62 -1.38
N GLY A 14 28.04 11.93 -2.69
CA GLY A 14 26.82 12.43 -3.34
C GLY A 14 26.81 13.92 -3.70
N ALA A 15 27.12 14.18 -4.99
CA ALA A 15 26.43 15.11 -5.89
C ALA A 15 27.28 16.23 -6.51
N ARG A 16 27.38 16.18 -7.84
CA ARG A 16 27.32 17.33 -8.75
C ARG A 16 27.11 16.82 -10.19
N LYS A 17 26.30 17.34 -11.11
CA LYS A 17 25.03 18.13 -11.17
C LYS A 17 24.86 18.44 -12.67
N CYS A 18 23.66 18.31 -13.25
CA CYS A 18 23.16 18.98 -14.47
C CYS A 18 21.65 18.68 -14.50
N ALA A 19 20.66 19.55 -14.69
CA ALA A 19 20.50 20.99 -14.79
C ALA A 19 19.07 21.32 -14.29
N GLY A 20 18.78 22.61 -14.06
CA GLY A 20 17.70 23.10 -13.19
C GLY A 20 16.26 22.72 -13.49
N LEU A 21 15.58 22.23 -12.46
CA LEU A 21 14.16 22.43 -12.14
C LEU A 21 14.08 22.51 -10.59
N PRO A 22 13.42 23.52 -9.98
CA PRO A 22 13.19 23.51 -8.54
C PRO A 22 12.15 22.42 -8.22
N LYS A 23 12.61 21.21 -7.89
CA LYS A 23 11.76 20.19 -7.31
C LYS A 23 11.58 20.51 -5.83
N HIS A 24 10.46 21.14 -5.50
CA HIS A 24 9.94 21.09 -4.14
C HIS A 24 9.44 19.67 -3.90
N ALA A 25 10.33 18.78 -3.45
CA ALA A 25 9.90 17.52 -2.87
C ALA A 25 9.42 17.83 -1.44
N PRO A 26 8.14 17.60 -1.09
CA PRO A 26 7.74 17.66 0.31
C PRO A 26 8.58 16.63 1.06
N ALA A 27 9.31 17.10 2.07
CA ALA A 27 10.11 16.24 2.92
C ALA A 27 9.16 15.36 3.74
N GLN A 28 8.91 14.14 3.28
CA GLN A 28 8.27 13.12 4.10
C GLN A 28 9.26 12.77 5.22
N VAL A 29 8.98 13.25 6.43
CA VAL A 29 9.78 12.93 7.62
C VAL A 29 9.38 11.53 8.04
N ILE A 30 10.09 10.54 7.50
CA ILE A 30 9.92 9.13 7.89
C ILE A 30 10.77 8.91 9.15
N PRO A 31 10.18 8.55 10.29
CA PRO A 31 10.94 8.23 11.50
C PRO A 31 11.97 7.14 11.20
N VAL A 32 13.20 7.31 11.69
CA VAL A 32 14.24 6.29 11.60
C VAL A 32 13.95 5.23 12.66
N THR A 33 13.18 4.21 12.30
CA THR A 33 13.06 2.97 13.06
C THR A 33 14.02 1.93 12.49
N ASP A 34 14.51 1.00 13.32
CA ASP A 34 15.31 -0.15 12.88
C ASP A 34 14.42 -1.04 12.00
N ARG A 35 14.45 -0.75 10.70
CA ARG A 35 13.85 -1.55 9.65
C ARG A 35 14.91 -2.53 9.22
N HIS A 36 15.07 -3.60 10.00
CA HIS A 36 15.93 -4.75 9.67
C HIS A 36 15.88 -4.98 8.16
N LEU A 37 17.06 -5.12 7.53
CA LEU A 37 17.22 -5.30 6.07
C LEU A 37 16.11 -6.18 5.50
N MET A 38 15.04 -5.55 4.99
CA MET A 38 13.99 -6.24 4.26
C MET A 38 14.58 -6.49 2.88
N TRP A 39 15.37 -7.56 2.77
CA TRP A 39 16.09 -8.05 1.59
C TRP A 39 15.14 -8.46 0.43
N THR A 40 13.89 -7.99 0.46
CA THR A 40 12.79 -8.38 -0.42
C THR A 40 12.54 -7.33 -1.49
N SER A 41 12.67 -6.03 -1.20
CA SER A 41 12.67 -4.98 -2.23
C SER A 41 13.95 -4.95 -3.06
N SER A 42 15.08 -5.37 -2.49
CA SER A 42 16.34 -5.54 -3.22
C SER A 42 16.32 -6.65 -4.26
N ASN A 43 15.40 -7.62 -4.14
CA ASN A 43 15.20 -8.66 -5.17
C ASN A 43 14.29 -8.18 -6.31
N LEU A 44 13.56 -7.07 -6.11
CA LEU A 44 12.71 -6.47 -7.14
C LEU A 44 13.54 -5.59 -8.07
N TYR A 45 14.53 -4.87 -7.52
CA TYR A 45 15.48 -4.07 -8.27
C TYR A 45 16.93 -4.37 -7.86
N GLY A 46 17.72 -4.88 -8.80
CA GLY A 46 19.07 -5.35 -8.58
C GLY A 46 20.18 -4.30 -8.58
N LEU A 47 19.88 -3.02 -8.87
CA LEU A 47 20.88 -1.99 -9.23
C LEU A 47 21.62 -2.30 -10.55
N LEU A 48 21.94 -1.22 -11.29
CA LEU A 48 22.65 -1.31 -12.58
C LEU A 48 23.99 -2.08 -12.52
N GLU A 49 24.70 -2.02 -11.39
CA GLU A 49 25.96 -2.74 -11.21
C GLU A 49 25.77 -4.27 -11.35
N ASN A 50 24.74 -4.81 -10.71
CA ASN A 50 24.45 -6.24 -10.78
C ASN A 50 23.98 -6.65 -12.19
N ASP A 51 23.24 -5.78 -12.89
CA ASP A 51 22.86 -6.02 -14.28
C ASP A 51 24.10 -6.14 -15.18
N ILE A 52 25.13 -5.32 -14.93
CA ILE A 52 26.41 -5.39 -15.67
C ILE A 52 27.16 -6.67 -15.35
N TYR A 53 27.19 -7.10 -14.09
CA TYR A 53 27.84 -8.36 -13.69
C TYR A 53 27.09 -9.61 -14.16
N ALA A 54 25.76 -9.54 -14.28
CA ALA A 54 24.93 -10.64 -14.75
C ALA A 54 25.14 -10.94 -16.24
N MET A 55 25.54 -9.94 -17.03
CA MET A 55 25.83 -10.12 -18.44
C MET A 55 27.15 -10.87 -18.68
N GLY A 56 27.16 -11.68 -19.73
CA GLY A 56 28.37 -12.30 -20.25
C GLY A 56 29.31 -11.30 -20.94
N SER A 57 30.56 -11.73 -21.18
CA SER A 57 31.54 -10.91 -21.89
C SER A 57 31.06 -10.48 -23.29
N ASN A 58 31.37 -9.24 -23.68
CA ASN A 58 30.96 -8.62 -24.95
C ASN A 58 29.45 -8.49 -25.18
N GLN A 59 28.64 -8.51 -24.11
CA GLN A 59 27.19 -8.22 -24.17
C GLN A 59 26.87 -6.79 -23.75
N THR A 60 25.64 -6.33 -24.02
CA THR A 60 25.16 -4.99 -23.68
C THR A 60 23.69 -4.99 -23.21
N LEU A 61 23.32 -3.96 -22.44
CA LEU A 61 21.93 -3.65 -22.06
C LEU A 61 21.15 -2.91 -23.16
N VAL A 62 21.81 -2.45 -24.23
CA VAL A 62 21.15 -1.71 -25.32
C VAL A 62 20.28 -2.67 -26.13
N ARG A 63 18.95 -2.63 -25.91
CA ARG A 63 17.95 -3.56 -26.49
C ARG A 63 18.02 -3.66 -28.04
N GLN A 64 18.38 -2.58 -28.72
CA GLN A 64 18.47 -2.55 -30.19
C GLN A 64 19.77 -3.16 -30.74
N SER A 65 20.79 -3.40 -29.90
CA SER A 65 22.06 -3.97 -30.33
C SER A 65 21.92 -5.47 -30.69
N LYS A 66 22.73 -5.93 -31.64
CA LYS A 66 22.91 -7.37 -31.90
C LYS A 66 23.56 -8.09 -30.72
N ALA A 67 24.32 -7.36 -29.89
CA ALA A 67 24.99 -7.87 -28.70
C ALA A 67 24.13 -7.75 -27.42
N PHE A 68 22.83 -7.43 -27.54
CA PHE A 68 21.94 -7.36 -26.38
C PHE A 68 21.91 -8.70 -25.64
N PHE A 69 22.25 -8.70 -24.34
CA PHE A 69 22.39 -9.94 -23.54
C PHE A 69 21.12 -10.81 -23.59
N GLY A 70 19.94 -10.17 -23.60
CA GLY A 70 18.66 -10.85 -23.58
C GLY A 70 18.34 -11.64 -24.85
N ARG A 71 19.15 -11.52 -25.92
CA ARG A 71 19.04 -12.38 -27.11
C ARG A 71 19.57 -13.79 -26.89
N THR A 72 20.55 -13.95 -26.01
CA THR A 72 21.20 -15.24 -25.71
C THR A 72 20.81 -15.78 -24.35
N THR A 73 20.68 -14.90 -23.35
CA THR A 73 20.46 -15.27 -21.94
C THR A 73 19.45 -14.31 -21.30
N PRO A 74 18.16 -14.37 -21.70
CA PRO A 74 17.11 -13.44 -21.24
C PRO A 74 16.91 -13.40 -19.72
N GLY A 75 17.14 -14.51 -19.02
CA GLY A 75 17.04 -14.59 -17.55
C GLY A 75 18.32 -14.27 -16.78
N ALA A 76 19.39 -13.78 -17.43
CA ALA A 76 20.69 -13.63 -16.78
C ALA A 76 20.65 -12.72 -15.54
N ILE A 77 19.95 -11.59 -15.62
CA ILE A 77 19.79 -10.63 -14.52
C ILE A 77 19.02 -11.28 -13.36
N GLU A 78 17.90 -11.92 -13.65
CA GLU A 78 17.08 -12.58 -12.64
C GLU A 78 17.85 -13.71 -11.93
N VAL A 79 18.54 -14.56 -12.68
CA VAL A 79 19.37 -15.67 -12.14
C VAL A 79 20.52 -15.15 -11.28
N TYR A 80 21.05 -13.96 -11.56
CA TYR A 80 22.09 -13.34 -10.75
C TYR A 80 21.56 -12.82 -9.41
N LEU A 81 20.33 -12.31 -9.40
CA LEU A 81 19.74 -11.63 -8.24
C LEU A 81 18.98 -12.56 -7.30
N VAL A 82 18.33 -13.59 -7.82
CA VAL A 82 17.55 -14.55 -7.04
C VAL A 82 18.02 -15.98 -7.27
N PRO A 83 17.98 -16.85 -6.23
CA PRO A 83 18.35 -18.25 -6.36
C PRO A 83 17.61 -18.94 -7.51
N PHE A 84 18.35 -19.65 -8.35
CA PHE A 84 17.82 -20.44 -9.46
C PHE A 84 18.03 -21.95 -9.22
N PRO A 85 17.03 -22.82 -9.49
CA PRO A 85 15.69 -22.49 -9.97
C PRO A 85 14.87 -21.68 -8.95
N LEU A 86 13.96 -20.84 -9.45
CA LEU A 86 13.12 -20.00 -8.59
C LEU A 86 12.33 -20.89 -7.62
N ASN A 87 12.22 -20.44 -6.37
CA ASN A 87 11.26 -21.04 -5.45
C ASN A 87 9.83 -20.71 -5.91
N LYS A 88 8.84 -21.45 -5.41
CA LYS A 88 7.45 -21.34 -5.88
C LYS A 88 6.86 -19.92 -5.73
N LEU A 89 7.25 -19.16 -4.69
CA LEU A 89 6.76 -17.78 -4.51
C LEU A 89 7.35 -16.83 -5.54
N ASN A 90 8.66 -16.93 -5.80
CA ASN A 90 9.34 -16.14 -6.80
C ASN A 90 8.87 -16.47 -8.22
N GLU A 91 8.61 -17.75 -8.52
CA GLU A 91 8.05 -18.19 -9.80
C GLU A 91 6.67 -17.57 -10.02
N VAL A 92 5.80 -17.63 -9.01
CA VAL A 92 4.45 -17.06 -9.08
C VAL A 92 4.48 -15.54 -9.20
N LEU A 93 5.43 -14.87 -8.54
CA LEU A 93 5.61 -13.43 -8.67
C LEU A 93 6.18 -13.06 -10.06
N HIS A 94 7.13 -13.85 -10.57
CA HIS A 94 7.65 -13.73 -11.93
C HIS A 94 6.52 -13.81 -12.94
N ASP A 95 5.67 -14.83 -12.84
CA ASP A 95 4.56 -15.05 -13.77
C ASP A 95 3.54 -13.90 -13.71
N ALA A 96 3.36 -13.28 -12.53
CA ALA A 96 2.38 -12.21 -12.33
C ALA A 96 2.90 -10.83 -12.76
N LEU A 97 4.16 -10.49 -12.51
CA LEU A 97 4.71 -9.15 -12.76
C LEU A 97 5.70 -9.11 -13.92
N GLY A 98 6.44 -10.19 -14.14
CA GLY A 98 7.59 -10.27 -15.03
C GLY A 98 8.88 -10.59 -14.28
N PRO A 99 10.03 -10.66 -14.99
CA PRO A 99 11.29 -11.09 -14.42
C PRO A 99 11.72 -10.27 -13.19
N LEU A 100 12.07 -10.96 -12.12
CA LEU A 100 12.57 -10.34 -10.89
C LEU A 100 13.92 -9.66 -11.15
N GLY A 101 14.15 -8.54 -10.47
CA GLY A 101 15.29 -7.66 -10.73
C GLY A 101 15.05 -6.58 -11.78
N THR A 102 13.93 -6.66 -12.52
CA THR A 102 13.52 -5.66 -13.52
C THR A 102 12.20 -4.95 -13.16
N ILE A 103 11.81 -5.00 -11.88
CA ILE A 103 10.59 -4.38 -11.39
C ILE A 103 10.93 -3.02 -10.79
N ASP A 104 10.42 -1.96 -11.39
CA ASP A 104 10.57 -0.61 -10.88
C ASP A 104 9.58 -0.36 -9.72
N LEU A 105 10.06 0.30 -8.68
CA LEU A 105 9.27 0.65 -7.49
C LEU A 105 9.17 2.16 -7.35
N TYR A 106 7.94 2.67 -7.30
CA TYR A 106 7.66 4.08 -7.07
C TYR A 106 6.73 4.27 -5.87
N VAL A 107 7.14 5.07 -4.89
CA VAL A 107 6.22 5.50 -3.83
C VAL A 107 5.22 6.49 -4.42
N ILE A 108 3.93 6.24 -4.21
CA ILE A 108 2.84 7.13 -4.60
C ILE A 108 2.49 8.01 -3.40
N ALA A 109 2.62 9.32 -3.56
CA ALA A 109 2.22 10.30 -2.55
C ALA A 109 0.70 10.58 -2.62
N PRO A 110 0.04 10.83 -1.48
CA PRO A 110 -1.36 11.28 -1.46
C PRO A 110 -1.56 12.53 -2.34
N PRO A 111 -2.62 12.59 -3.17
CA PRO A 111 -2.93 13.79 -3.92
C PRO A 111 -3.31 14.92 -2.97
N LEU A 112 -3.04 16.17 -3.38
CA LEU A 112 -3.33 17.35 -2.56
C LEU A 112 -4.82 17.46 -2.19
N SER A 113 -5.71 17.00 -3.06
CA SER A 113 -7.15 16.96 -2.82
C SER A 113 -7.51 16.08 -1.62
N LEU A 114 -6.87 14.91 -1.51
CA LEU A 114 -7.05 13.98 -0.40
C LEU A 114 -6.49 14.54 0.91
N LEU A 115 -5.30 15.13 0.85
CA LEU A 115 -4.70 15.78 2.02
C LEU A 115 -5.59 16.91 2.54
N GLN A 116 -6.15 17.74 1.64
CA GLN A 116 -7.05 18.82 2.02
C GLN A 116 -8.34 18.28 2.64
N ALA A 117 -8.96 17.26 2.04
CA ALA A 117 -10.18 16.65 2.58
C ALA A 117 -9.97 16.05 3.98
N VAL A 118 -8.83 15.39 4.22
CA VAL A 118 -8.48 14.84 5.53
C VAL A 118 -8.25 15.95 6.56
N LEU A 119 -7.61 17.05 6.18
CA LEU A 119 -7.43 18.20 7.06
C LEU A 119 -8.76 18.86 7.42
N ASP A 120 -9.63 19.08 6.44
CA ASP A 120 -10.96 19.69 6.64
C ASP A 120 -11.85 18.81 7.52
N PHE A 121 -11.81 17.49 7.28
CA PHE A 121 -12.48 16.51 8.14
C PHE A 121 -11.99 16.59 9.59
N ARG A 122 -10.67 16.51 9.81
CA ARG A 122 -10.11 16.55 11.16
C ARG A 122 -10.43 17.86 11.87
N ALA A 123 -10.32 18.99 11.17
CA ALA A 123 -10.65 20.31 11.72
C ALA A 123 -12.12 20.41 12.14
N SER A 124 -13.04 19.93 11.30
CA SER A 124 -14.49 19.93 11.58
C SER A 124 -14.84 19.06 12.79
N VAL A 125 -14.31 17.83 12.84
CA VAL A 125 -14.51 16.89 13.96
C VAL A 125 -13.93 17.45 15.26
N THR A 126 -12.69 17.93 15.26
CA THR A 126 -12.06 18.52 16.46
C THR A 126 -12.83 19.76 16.94
N SER A 127 -13.26 20.64 16.03
CA SER A 127 -14.08 21.80 16.40
C SER A 127 -15.42 21.39 17.05
N ARG A 128 -16.01 20.26 16.63
CA ARG A 128 -17.23 19.72 17.25
C ARG A 128 -16.98 19.06 18.59
N MET A 129 -15.91 18.31 18.76
CA MET A 129 -15.51 17.76 20.06
C MET A 129 -15.34 18.86 21.10
N LEU A 130 -14.81 20.03 20.71
CA LEU A 130 -14.62 21.16 21.62
C LEU A 130 -15.92 21.94 21.94
N SER A 131 -16.87 21.97 21.01
CA SER A 131 -18.11 22.77 21.15
C SER A 131 -19.32 21.96 21.60
N ASN A 132 -19.27 20.62 21.54
CA ASN A 132 -20.38 19.73 21.87
C ASN A 132 -19.88 18.53 22.68
N ALA A 133 -20.11 18.56 24.00
CA ALA A 133 -19.71 17.49 24.92
C ALA A 133 -20.39 16.15 24.62
N SER A 134 -21.62 16.16 24.10
CA SER A 134 -22.31 14.93 23.69
C SER A 134 -21.62 14.28 22.50
N PHE A 135 -21.23 15.08 21.49
CA PHE A 135 -20.44 14.59 20.36
C PHE A 135 -19.09 14.01 20.82
N ALA A 136 -18.37 14.71 21.70
CA ALA A 136 -17.12 14.21 22.25
C ALA A 136 -17.28 12.87 22.98
N SER A 137 -18.32 12.73 23.81
CA SER A 137 -18.61 11.48 24.52
C SER A 137 -18.95 10.32 23.57
N HIS A 138 -19.68 10.57 22.48
CA HIS A 138 -19.96 9.53 21.48
C HIS A 138 -18.70 9.16 20.71
N PHE A 139 -17.89 10.15 20.31
CA PHE A 139 -16.61 9.92 19.64
C PHE A 139 -15.67 9.04 20.49
N ASP A 140 -15.53 9.36 21.78
CA ASP A 140 -14.68 8.62 22.72
C ASP A 140 -15.19 7.20 23.00
N SER A 141 -16.47 6.91 22.72
CA SER A 141 -17.03 5.58 22.88
C SER A 141 -16.78 4.64 21.68
N ILE A 142 -16.27 5.17 20.55
CA ILE A 142 -15.90 4.35 19.40
C ILE A 142 -14.56 3.68 19.69
N GLU A 143 -14.60 2.35 19.82
CA GLU A 143 -13.42 1.56 20.18
C GLU A 143 -12.53 1.28 18.97
N SER A 144 -11.24 1.18 19.27
CA SER A 144 -10.20 0.77 18.34
C SER A 144 -10.11 -0.76 18.28
N LEU A 145 -10.69 -1.38 17.24
CA LEU A 145 -10.79 -2.84 17.13
C LEU A 145 -10.06 -3.39 15.90
N ALA A 146 -9.52 -4.59 16.03
CA ALA A 146 -8.90 -5.31 14.92
C ALA A 146 -9.88 -6.34 14.37
N PHE A 147 -10.26 -6.19 13.11
CA PHE A 147 -11.17 -7.11 12.40
C PHE A 147 -10.46 -7.84 11.24
N HIS A 148 -11.14 -8.88 10.75
CA HIS A 148 -10.64 -9.80 9.73
C HIS A 148 -11.49 -9.79 8.45
N PRO A 149 -11.59 -8.65 7.74
CA PRO A 149 -12.41 -8.59 6.53
C PRO A 149 -11.82 -9.42 5.40
N THR A 150 -12.65 -10.19 4.73
CA THR A 150 -12.31 -10.98 3.54
C THR A 150 -13.10 -10.44 2.34
N PRO A 151 -12.42 -10.04 1.24
CA PRO A 151 -13.12 -9.56 0.06
C PRO A 151 -14.06 -10.62 -0.52
N ILE A 152 -15.24 -10.18 -0.95
CA ILE A 152 -16.28 -11.03 -1.55
C ILE A 152 -15.73 -11.65 -2.84
N GLY A 153 -15.80 -12.99 -2.95
CA GLY A 153 -15.30 -13.74 -4.10
C GLY A 153 -13.98 -14.49 -3.84
N SER A 154 -13.25 -14.15 -2.78
CA SER A 154 -12.00 -14.83 -2.41
C SER A 154 -12.22 -16.13 -1.60
N GLU A 155 -13.46 -16.57 -1.37
CA GLU A 155 -13.80 -17.69 -0.48
C GLU A 155 -13.70 -19.11 -1.10
N ARG A 156 -12.99 -19.32 -2.21
CA ARG A 156 -12.85 -20.68 -2.78
C ARG A 156 -11.62 -21.41 -2.25
N GLY A 157 -11.75 -22.05 -1.09
CA GLY A 157 -10.90 -23.19 -0.68
C GLY A 157 -9.42 -22.88 -0.43
N ILE A 158 -9.12 -21.72 0.16
CA ILE A 158 -7.75 -21.24 0.36
C ILE A 158 -7.25 -21.65 1.76
N LEU A 159 -6.12 -22.37 1.81
CA LEU A 159 -5.54 -22.87 3.06
C LEU A 159 -4.56 -21.90 3.71
N ARG A 160 -3.93 -21.01 2.94
CA ARG A 160 -2.98 -20.00 3.44
C ARG A 160 -3.00 -18.73 2.58
N ARG A 161 -3.01 -17.57 3.26
CA ARG A 161 -2.88 -16.24 2.66
C ARG A 161 -1.64 -15.54 3.23
N GLN A 162 -0.93 -14.78 2.41
CA GLN A 162 0.14 -13.88 2.85
C GLN A 162 -0.10 -12.51 2.23
N SER A 163 -0.37 -11.50 3.06
CA SER A 163 -0.83 -10.15 2.66
C SER A 163 0.26 -9.26 2.08
N ASN A 164 1.51 -9.68 2.17
CA ASN A 164 2.66 -8.87 1.80
C ASN A 164 3.57 -9.66 0.86
N VAL A 165 4.17 -8.99 -0.12
CA VAL A 165 5.23 -9.54 -0.99
C VAL A 165 6.44 -10.05 -0.17
N GLN A 166 6.47 -9.77 1.15
CA GLN A 166 7.71 -9.70 1.93
C GLN A 166 7.70 -10.46 3.26
N GLN A 167 6.60 -11.11 3.69
CA GLN A 167 6.52 -11.67 5.04
C GLN A 167 6.13 -13.15 5.05
N ARG A 168 7.08 -14.00 5.43
CA ARG A 168 6.81 -15.40 5.77
C ARG A 168 6.15 -15.43 7.15
N VAL A 169 4.83 -15.28 7.17
CA VAL A 169 4.06 -15.52 8.39
C VAL A 169 3.97 -17.03 8.64
N PRO A 170 4.28 -17.54 9.84
CA PRO A 170 4.01 -18.92 10.20
C PRO A 170 2.50 -19.17 10.14
N ASP A 171 2.10 -20.12 9.30
CA ASP A 171 0.77 -20.71 9.18
C ASP A 171 -0.45 -19.79 8.95
N GLY A 172 -0.97 -19.82 7.71
CA GLY A 172 -2.41 -19.81 7.47
C GLY A 172 -3.20 -18.61 7.99
N ILE A 173 -2.56 -17.46 8.15
CA ILE A 173 -3.23 -16.28 8.69
C ILE A 173 -4.09 -15.68 7.55
N PRO A 174 -5.44 -15.75 7.61
CA PRO A 174 -6.30 -15.01 6.67
C PRO A 174 -6.02 -13.51 6.79
N TRP A 175 -6.60 -12.65 5.95
CA TRP A 175 -6.49 -11.19 6.09
C TRP A 175 -6.64 -10.80 7.57
N ARG A 176 -5.54 -10.44 8.22
CA ARG A 176 -5.58 -9.97 9.60
C ARG A 176 -5.04 -8.57 9.65
N VAL A 177 -5.85 -7.75 10.31
CA VAL A 177 -5.63 -6.36 10.64
C VAL A 177 -6.11 -5.40 9.56
N LEU A 178 -7.43 -5.20 9.61
CA LEU A 178 -7.97 -3.85 9.48
C LEU A 178 -8.29 -3.33 10.89
N TRP A 179 -7.78 -2.15 11.19
CA TRP A 179 -8.07 -1.42 12.41
C TRP A 179 -9.29 -0.54 12.14
N MET A 180 -10.37 -0.74 12.89
CA MET A 180 -11.46 0.22 12.96
C MET A 180 -11.15 1.18 14.09
N ASP A 181 -11.04 2.46 13.77
CA ASP A 181 -10.97 3.53 14.74
C ASP A 181 -11.92 4.67 14.40
N ALA A 182 -12.16 5.53 15.38
CA ALA A 182 -13.08 6.64 15.26
C ALA A 182 -12.75 7.56 14.08
N TRP A 183 -11.48 7.83 13.78
CA TRP A 183 -11.09 8.74 12.72
C TRP A 183 -11.24 8.13 11.33
N ALA A 184 -10.69 6.94 11.07
CA ALA A 184 -10.79 6.33 9.74
C ALA A 184 -12.23 5.93 9.42
N THR A 185 -12.95 5.35 10.40
CA THR A 185 -14.36 4.98 10.27
C THR A 185 -15.21 6.24 10.05
N GLY A 186 -14.94 7.30 10.80
CA GLY A 186 -15.63 8.59 10.63
C GLY A 186 -15.39 9.22 9.27
N PHE A 187 -14.15 9.25 8.79
CA PHE A 187 -13.82 9.77 7.47
C PHE A 187 -14.55 8.98 6.38
N ALA A 188 -14.50 7.65 6.45
CA ALA A 188 -15.20 6.79 5.52
C ALA A 188 -16.72 7.03 5.53
N SER A 189 -17.32 7.28 6.70
CA SER A 189 -18.76 7.55 6.81
C SER A 189 -19.18 8.87 6.18
N VAL A 190 -18.32 9.90 6.22
CA VAL A 190 -18.58 11.21 5.60
C VAL A 190 -18.32 11.18 4.09
N VAL A 191 -17.35 10.38 3.63
CA VAL A 191 -17.09 10.16 2.20
C VAL A 191 -18.22 9.33 1.56
N TRP A 192 -18.81 8.42 2.31
CA TRP A 192 -19.84 7.48 1.88
C TRP A 192 -21.21 7.86 2.46
N ASP A 193 -21.92 8.80 1.82
CA ASP A 193 -23.20 9.37 2.31
C ASP A 193 -24.37 8.34 2.37
N ASP A 194 -24.15 7.12 1.86
CA ASP A 194 -25.12 6.02 1.95
C ASP A 194 -24.85 5.12 3.17
N ALA A 195 -25.55 5.39 4.27
CA ALA A 195 -25.49 4.62 5.50
C ALA A 195 -25.79 3.11 5.31
N SER A 196 -26.60 2.74 4.31
CA SER A 196 -26.94 1.33 4.05
C SER A 196 -25.75 0.54 3.50
N GLN A 197 -24.91 1.19 2.70
CA GLN A 197 -23.67 0.61 2.20
C GLN A 197 -22.58 0.62 3.27
N PHE A 198 -22.59 1.61 4.17
CA PHE A 198 -21.68 1.66 5.30
C PHE A 198 -21.82 0.43 6.21
N LEU A 199 -23.06 0.00 6.50
CA LEU A 199 -23.32 -1.21 7.28
C LEU A 199 -22.89 -2.52 6.60
N GLN A 200 -22.71 -2.53 5.28
CA GLN A 200 -22.24 -3.72 4.56
C GLN A 200 -20.78 -4.07 4.89
N ILE A 201 -20.01 -3.16 5.51
CA ILE A 201 -18.65 -3.44 5.97
C ILE A 201 -18.62 -4.65 6.92
N CYS A 202 -19.67 -4.86 7.71
CA CYS A 202 -19.71 -5.99 8.63
C CYS A 202 -20.02 -7.32 7.96
N LEU A 203 -20.51 -7.32 6.71
CA LEU A 203 -20.74 -8.54 5.94
C LEU A 203 -19.45 -9.13 5.37
N VAL A 204 -18.37 -8.34 5.29
CA VAL A 204 -17.06 -8.85 4.86
C VAL A 204 -16.20 -9.33 6.02
N CYS A 205 -16.59 -9.06 7.27
CA CYS A 205 -15.90 -9.56 8.48
C CYS A 205 -16.19 -11.04 8.74
N ALA A 206 -15.39 -11.67 9.62
CA ALA A 206 -15.66 -13.04 10.04
C ALA A 206 -16.97 -13.15 10.84
N ALA A 207 -17.60 -14.32 10.80
CA ALA A 207 -18.94 -14.52 11.38
C ALA A 207 -19.04 -14.20 12.89
N ASP A 208 -17.96 -14.44 13.64
CA ASP A 208 -17.82 -14.14 15.07
C ASP A 208 -17.59 -12.64 15.36
N GLU A 209 -17.26 -11.85 14.34
CA GLU A 209 -16.96 -10.42 14.45
C GLU A 209 -18.13 -9.50 14.08
N VAL A 210 -19.10 -10.03 13.32
CA VAL A 210 -20.20 -9.24 12.73
C VAL A 210 -20.95 -8.43 13.78
N LEU A 211 -21.16 -8.99 14.98
CA LEU A 211 -21.90 -8.32 16.05
C LEU A 211 -21.18 -7.07 16.56
N GLU A 212 -19.89 -7.19 16.89
CA GLU A 212 -19.11 -6.07 17.41
C GLU A 212 -18.81 -5.05 16.31
N CYS A 213 -18.54 -5.50 15.08
CA CYS A 213 -18.46 -4.61 13.93
C CYS A 213 -19.74 -3.77 13.79
N SER A 214 -20.91 -4.41 13.82
CA SER A 214 -22.19 -3.70 13.64
C SER A 214 -22.40 -2.66 14.73
N LYS A 215 -22.03 -2.97 15.97
CA LYS A 215 -22.11 -2.03 17.10
C LYS A 215 -21.21 -0.82 16.90
N GLN A 216 -19.94 -1.00 16.54
CA GLN A 216 -19.01 0.11 16.32
C GLN A 216 -19.37 0.95 15.10
N VAL A 217 -19.81 0.30 14.02
CA VAL A 217 -20.25 0.97 12.78
C VAL A 217 -21.49 1.83 13.02
N GLN A 218 -22.47 1.33 13.76
CA GLN A 218 -23.66 2.09 14.13
C GLN A 218 -23.30 3.30 14.98
N LEU A 219 -22.42 3.12 15.97
CA LEU A 219 -21.95 4.21 16.81
C LEU A 219 -21.22 5.30 15.99
N ALA A 220 -20.40 4.90 15.02
CA ALA A 220 -19.76 5.83 14.10
C ALA A 220 -20.81 6.57 13.26
N LEU A 221 -21.76 5.86 12.63
CA LEU A 221 -22.83 6.49 11.85
C LEU A 221 -23.62 7.51 12.67
N ASP A 222 -24.07 7.15 13.86
CA ASP A 222 -24.81 8.04 14.78
C ASP A 222 -23.97 9.26 15.18
N THR A 223 -22.66 9.09 15.36
CA THR A 223 -21.75 10.18 15.71
C THR A 223 -21.53 11.14 14.53
N PHE A 224 -21.29 10.60 13.33
CA PHE A 224 -20.85 11.38 12.17
C PHE A 224 -21.99 11.92 11.30
N LEU A 225 -23.25 11.45 11.46
CA LEU A 225 -24.43 11.94 10.73
C LEU A 225 -24.62 13.47 10.82
N HIS A 226 -24.14 14.09 11.90
CA HIS A 226 -24.29 15.52 12.14
C HIS A 226 -23.05 16.35 11.80
N VAL A 227 -22.02 15.74 11.22
CA VAL A 227 -20.84 16.45 10.74
C VAL A 227 -21.19 17.13 9.41
N PRO A 228 -21.09 18.46 9.28
CA PRO A 228 -21.55 19.22 8.12
C PRO A 228 -20.45 19.21 7.06
N LEU A 229 -20.12 18.01 6.59
CA LEU A 229 -19.17 17.75 5.53
C LEU A 229 -19.82 16.76 4.58
N SER A 230 -19.71 17.03 3.29
CA SER A 230 -20.09 16.11 2.24
C SER A 230 -19.04 16.22 1.15
N PHE A 231 -18.66 15.06 0.62
CA PHE A 231 -17.69 14.95 -0.47
C PHE A 231 -18.32 14.34 -1.73
N GLU A 232 -19.62 14.58 -1.95
CA GLU A 232 -20.34 14.12 -3.15
C GLU A 232 -19.79 14.86 -4.39
N ASP A 233 -18.92 14.18 -5.15
CA ASP A 233 -18.32 14.62 -6.42
C ASP A 233 -16.99 15.42 -6.36
N ASP A 234 -16.20 15.16 -5.32
CA ASP A 234 -14.88 15.79 -5.21
C ASP A 234 -13.80 15.21 -6.12
N MET A 235 -12.92 16.10 -6.60
CA MET A 235 -11.67 15.78 -7.30
C MET A 235 -10.86 14.68 -6.59
N MET A 236 -10.91 14.67 -5.27
CA MET A 236 -10.33 13.65 -4.39
C MET A 236 -10.82 12.23 -4.72
N LYS A 237 -12.13 12.02 -4.89
CA LYS A 237 -12.67 10.71 -5.26
C LYS A 237 -12.10 10.27 -6.62
N ARG A 238 -12.17 11.13 -7.63
CA ARG A 238 -11.66 10.82 -8.98
C ARG A 238 -10.19 10.42 -8.97
N GLU A 239 -9.33 11.21 -8.34
CA GLU A 239 -7.88 10.92 -8.28
C GLU A 239 -7.58 9.61 -7.55
N VAL A 240 -8.34 9.29 -6.50
CA VAL A 240 -8.17 8.04 -5.74
C VAL A 240 -8.69 6.83 -6.52
N TYR A 241 -9.82 6.94 -7.22
CA TYR A 241 -10.33 5.87 -8.11
C TYR A 241 -9.38 5.63 -9.29
N ASP A 242 -8.86 6.68 -9.93
CA ASP A 242 -7.93 6.60 -11.06
C ASP A 242 -6.59 5.97 -10.67
N ALA A 243 -6.18 6.11 -9.41
CA ALA A 243 -4.95 5.51 -8.91
C ALA A 243 -5.04 3.98 -8.78
N ARG A 244 -6.25 3.38 -8.82
CA ARG A 244 -6.50 1.93 -8.85
C ARG A 244 -5.70 1.15 -7.81
N PHE A 245 -5.77 1.60 -6.56
CA PHE A 245 -5.10 0.90 -5.47
C PHE A 245 -5.65 -0.50 -5.29
N ALA A 246 -4.74 -1.43 -5.08
CA ALA A 246 -5.02 -2.81 -4.80
C ALA A 246 -4.30 -3.23 -3.54
N MET A 247 -4.71 -4.36 -3.01
CA MET A 247 -3.87 -5.18 -2.15
C MET A 247 -3.58 -6.50 -2.84
N MET A 248 -2.44 -7.10 -2.55
CA MET A 248 -1.97 -8.32 -3.20
C MET A 248 -1.63 -9.36 -2.14
N GLN A 249 -1.88 -10.62 -2.47
CA GLN A 249 -1.56 -11.74 -1.61
C GLN A 249 -1.01 -12.92 -2.40
N PHE A 250 -0.19 -13.73 -1.73
CA PHE A 250 0.07 -15.11 -2.18
C PHE A 250 -1.00 -16.03 -1.61
N VAL A 251 -1.59 -16.82 -2.49
CA VAL A 251 -2.66 -17.76 -2.20
C VAL A 251 -2.17 -19.16 -2.49
N ALA A 252 -2.36 -20.06 -1.53
CA ALA A 252 -2.11 -21.49 -1.71
C ALA A 252 -3.41 -22.29 -1.59
N ASN A 253 -3.72 -23.09 -2.60
CA ASN A 253 -4.63 -24.23 -2.49
C ASN A 253 -3.82 -25.53 -2.33
N ASP A 254 -4.48 -26.70 -2.30
CA ASP A 254 -3.82 -28.00 -2.11
C ASP A 254 -2.72 -28.31 -3.15
N THR A 255 -2.76 -27.66 -4.31
CA THR A 255 -1.95 -28.04 -5.50
C THR A 255 -1.10 -26.89 -6.05
N TYR A 256 -1.53 -25.64 -5.87
CA TYR A 256 -0.97 -24.47 -6.53
C TYR A 256 -0.81 -23.30 -5.56
N VAL A 257 0.26 -22.55 -5.77
CA VAL A 257 0.46 -21.21 -5.22
C VAL A 257 0.25 -20.23 -6.36
N TYR A 258 -0.45 -19.12 -6.12
CA TYR A 258 -0.70 -18.07 -7.11
C TYR A 258 -0.79 -16.69 -6.44
N VAL A 259 -0.62 -15.63 -7.23
CA VAL A 259 -0.88 -14.24 -6.79
C VAL A 259 -2.36 -13.93 -7.00
N GLU A 260 -2.98 -13.35 -5.99
CA GLU A 260 -4.30 -12.71 -6.11
C GLU A 260 -4.16 -11.23 -5.75
N SER A 261 -4.76 -10.36 -6.55
CA SER A 261 -4.83 -8.93 -6.27
C SER A 261 -6.28 -8.49 -6.22
N GLN A 262 -6.64 -7.77 -5.16
CA GLN A 262 -7.98 -7.22 -4.97
C GLN A 262 -7.89 -5.70 -5.04
N LEU A 263 -8.65 -5.09 -5.95
CA LEU A 263 -8.82 -3.63 -5.97
C LEU A 263 -9.54 -3.18 -4.69
N LEU A 264 -9.07 -2.09 -4.12
CA LEU A 264 -9.69 -1.47 -2.94
C LEU A 264 -11.05 -0.86 -3.31
N LEU A 265 -11.05 -0.02 -4.34
CA LEU A 265 -12.23 0.63 -4.86
C LEU A 265 -12.61 -0.04 -6.18
N ASP A 266 -13.59 -0.94 -6.12
CA ASP A 266 -14.17 -1.60 -7.28
C ASP A 266 -15.69 -1.65 -7.12
N GLU A 267 -16.40 -1.09 -8.10
CA GLU A 267 -17.85 -1.03 -8.13
C GLU A 267 -18.50 -2.43 -8.04
N ARG A 268 -17.76 -3.48 -8.42
CA ARG A 268 -18.23 -4.88 -8.37
C ARG A 268 -18.05 -5.56 -7.02
N SER A 269 -17.22 -5.00 -6.13
CA SER A 269 -16.82 -5.61 -4.86
C SER A 269 -17.83 -5.38 -3.71
N GLY A 270 -18.98 -4.75 -4.00
CA GLY A 270 -20.01 -4.41 -3.01
C GLY A 270 -19.67 -3.17 -2.18
N GLY A 271 -20.65 -2.63 -1.45
CA GLY A 271 -20.46 -1.39 -0.67
C GLY A 271 -19.50 -1.58 0.52
N GLY A 272 -19.55 -2.74 1.18
CA GLY A 272 -18.79 -2.99 2.40
C GLY A 272 -17.27 -2.94 2.23
N TRP A 273 -16.75 -3.49 1.12
CA TRP A 273 -15.31 -3.46 0.83
C TRP A 273 -14.80 -2.04 0.53
N GLN A 274 -15.64 -1.19 -0.09
CA GLN A 274 -15.27 0.18 -0.42
C GLN A 274 -15.18 1.08 0.83
N VAL A 275 -15.93 0.79 1.88
CA VAL A 275 -15.79 1.48 3.18
C VAL A 275 -14.39 1.22 3.75
N LEU A 276 -13.95 -0.05 3.75
CA LEU A 276 -12.61 -0.43 4.21
C LEU A 276 -11.51 0.23 3.39
N ALA A 277 -11.73 0.35 2.08
CA ALA A 277 -10.82 1.06 1.19
C ALA A 277 -10.64 2.53 1.64
N TRP A 278 -11.73 3.25 1.90
CA TRP A 278 -11.66 4.65 2.33
C TRP A 278 -10.99 4.85 3.69
N MET A 279 -11.15 3.88 4.60
CA MET A 279 -10.38 3.85 5.84
C MET A 279 -8.87 3.70 5.58
N ALA A 280 -8.47 2.77 4.70
CA ALA A 280 -7.07 2.60 4.33
C ALA A 280 -6.49 3.82 3.58
N ILE A 281 -7.30 4.50 2.77
CA ILE A 281 -6.94 5.73 2.08
C ILE A 281 -6.74 6.89 3.08
N TYR A 282 -7.55 6.95 4.13
CA TYR A 282 -7.36 7.90 5.24
C TYR A 282 -6.01 7.67 5.94
N ASP A 283 -5.68 6.42 6.27
CA ASP A 283 -4.39 6.06 6.86
C ASP A 283 -3.21 6.44 5.96
N TRP A 284 -3.35 6.24 4.65
CA TRP A 284 -2.33 6.64 3.66
C TRP A 284 -2.13 8.15 3.63
N ALA A 285 -3.21 8.94 3.68
CA ALA A 285 -3.13 10.39 3.76
C ALA A 285 -2.41 10.88 5.02
N LEU A 286 -2.49 10.13 6.12
CA LEU A 286 -1.75 10.40 7.36
C LEU A 286 -0.33 9.83 7.39
N GLY A 287 0.07 9.07 6.37
CA GLY A 287 1.37 8.38 6.32
C GLY A 287 1.48 7.18 7.26
N ILE A 288 0.36 6.65 7.74
CA ILE A 288 0.28 5.39 8.50
C ILE A 288 0.44 4.20 7.55
N ARG A 289 -0.09 4.32 6.33
CA ARG A 289 0.11 3.38 5.23
C ARG A 289 0.96 3.99 4.13
N GLU A 290 1.63 3.12 3.39
CA GLU A 290 2.38 3.48 2.19
C GLU A 290 1.71 2.87 0.96
N VAL A 291 1.80 3.57 -0.16
CA VAL A 291 1.38 3.05 -1.46
C VAL A 291 2.61 2.98 -2.37
N VAL A 292 2.83 1.82 -2.96
CA VAL A 292 3.94 1.58 -3.89
C VAL A 292 3.41 1.05 -5.22
N SER A 293 3.85 1.65 -6.31
CA SER A 293 3.64 1.20 -7.68
C SER A 293 4.76 0.25 -8.07
N PHE A 294 4.41 -1.00 -8.37
CA PHE A 294 5.27 -2.04 -8.92
C PHE A 294 5.06 -2.03 -10.43
N GLN A 295 6.03 -1.52 -11.19
CA GLN A 295 5.95 -1.38 -12.64
C GLN A 295 6.89 -2.37 -13.30
N CYS A 296 6.35 -3.20 -14.19
CA CYS A 296 7.12 -4.16 -14.98
C CYS A 296 6.49 -4.34 -16.37
N ASP A 297 7.12 -5.15 -17.21
CA ASP A 297 6.73 -5.35 -18.61
C ASP A 297 5.37 -6.07 -18.77
N VAL A 298 4.92 -6.86 -17.78
CA VAL A 298 3.62 -7.58 -17.83
C VAL A 298 2.46 -6.69 -17.37
N GLN A 299 2.61 -6.06 -16.19
CA GLN A 299 1.59 -5.19 -15.62
C GLN A 299 2.18 -4.20 -14.61
N THR A 300 1.36 -3.22 -14.25
CA THR A 300 1.62 -2.32 -13.12
C THR A 300 0.63 -2.61 -11.98
N LEU A 301 1.14 -2.78 -10.77
CA LEU A 301 0.33 -2.95 -9.56
C LEU A 301 0.58 -1.80 -8.58
N ASN A 302 -0.46 -1.04 -8.24
CA ASN A 302 -0.39 -0.02 -7.20
C ASN A 302 -0.89 -0.62 -5.89
N LEU A 303 0.04 -0.99 -5.00
CA LEU A 303 -0.28 -1.70 -3.77
C LEU A 303 -0.26 -0.78 -2.56
N ILE A 304 -1.36 -0.78 -1.79
CA ILE A 304 -1.37 -0.18 -0.46
C ILE A 304 -0.89 -1.20 0.57
N SER A 305 -0.12 -0.74 1.57
CA SER A 305 0.34 -1.60 2.65
C SER A 305 -0.82 -2.10 3.51
N SER A 306 -0.66 -3.30 4.06
CA SER A 306 -1.48 -3.74 5.20
C SER A 306 -1.05 -2.97 6.46
N THR A 307 -2.00 -2.72 7.36
CA THR A 307 -1.67 -2.23 8.71
C THR A 307 -1.30 -3.44 9.55
N GLU A 308 -0.04 -3.60 9.94
CA GLU A 308 0.27 -4.52 11.04
C GLU A 308 0.14 -3.75 12.35
N VAL A 309 -0.77 -4.15 13.23
CA VAL A 309 -0.68 -3.72 14.63
C VAL A 309 0.54 -4.43 15.18
N SER A 310 1.61 -3.67 15.43
CA SER A 310 2.75 -4.16 16.20
C SER A 310 2.24 -4.49 17.61
N PHE A 311 1.93 -5.76 17.86
CA PHE A 311 1.76 -6.26 19.21
C PHE A 311 3.10 -6.08 19.91
N HIS A 312 3.21 -5.04 20.74
CA HIS A 312 4.19 -5.08 21.82
C HIS A 312 3.79 -6.25 22.71
N ALA A 313 4.48 -7.38 22.54
CA ALA A 313 4.41 -8.47 23.49
C ALA A 313 4.78 -7.90 24.87
N THR A 314 3.79 -7.80 25.75
CA THR A 314 3.99 -7.65 27.19
C THR A 314 4.55 -8.95 27.76
#